data_AF-E3JX79-F1
#
_entry.id   AF-E3JX79-F1
#
_cell.length_a   1.000
_cell.length_b   1.000
_cell.length_c   1.000
_cell.angle_alpha   90.00
_cell.angle_beta   90.00
_cell.angle_gamma   90.00
#
_symmetry.space_group_name_H-M   'P 1'
#
loop_
_entity.id
_entity.type
_entity.pdbx_description
1 polymer ?
#
loop_
_entity_poly.entity_id
_entity_poly.type
_entity_poly.pdbx_seq_one_letter_code
_entity_poly.pdbx_strand_id
1 'polypeptide(L)'
;MATEVVRKSKILLSNENYTLWLLPIKAKLYKLKALNIVTGAVTCPDFETDKDNFKLYNKLNEDAYAKIVQYLNQEVLAYVSSALPTTNKFKGLGKTTPKF
;
A
#
# COMPACT_ATOMS: atom_id res chain seq x y z
N MET A 1 -35.66 -11.86 -15.38
CA MET A 1 -34.88 -10.78 -14.73
C MET A 1 -33.44 -11.23 -14.66
N ALA A 2 -32.58 -10.79 -15.58
CA ALA A 2 -31.16 -11.12 -15.54
C ALA A 2 -30.49 -10.21 -14.51
N THR A 3 -29.94 -10.80 -13.45
CA THR A 3 -29.08 -10.07 -12.52
C THR A 3 -27.78 -9.74 -13.24
N GLU A 4 -27.57 -8.46 -13.59
CA GLU A 4 -26.26 -7.97 -14.00
C GLU A 4 -25.29 -8.19 -12.84
N VAL A 5 -24.56 -9.29 -12.88
CA VAL A 5 -23.41 -9.50 -12.03
C VAL A 5 -22.35 -8.53 -12.53
N VAL A 6 -22.34 -7.30 -12.01
CA VAL A 6 -21.21 -6.38 -12.13
C VAL A 6 -20.06 -7.02 -11.36
N ARG A 7 -19.34 -7.95 -12.00
CA ARG A 7 -18.05 -8.46 -11.51
C ARG A 7 -17.11 -7.26 -11.46
N LYS A 8 -17.03 -6.60 -10.29
CA LYS A 8 -15.90 -5.73 -9.95
C LYS A 8 -14.68 -6.63 -9.77
N SER A 9 -14.12 -7.10 -10.87
CA SER A 9 -12.88 -7.87 -10.89
C SER A 9 -11.76 -6.94 -10.45
N LYS A 10 -11.38 -7.04 -9.18
CA LYS A 10 -10.20 -6.35 -8.67
C LYS A 10 -8.98 -7.00 -9.31
N ILE A 11 -8.23 -6.25 -10.11
CA ILE A 11 -6.94 -6.70 -10.65
C ILE A 11 -5.93 -6.70 -9.50
N LEU A 12 -5.52 -7.88 -9.06
CA LEU A 12 -4.47 -8.06 -8.05
C LEU A 12 -3.13 -8.24 -8.77
N LEU A 13 -2.05 -7.67 -8.23
CA LEU A 13 -0.71 -7.80 -8.80
C LEU A 13 -0.26 -9.24 -8.67
N SER A 14 0.12 -9.84 -9.78
CA SER A 14 0.87 -11.09 -9.88
C SER A 14 2.18 -10.84 -10.63
N ASN A 15 3.00 -11.88 -10.75
CA ASN A 15 4.27 -11.81 -11.47
C ASN A 15 4.11 -11.55 -12.99
N GLU A 16 2.90 -11.69 -13.53
CA GLU A 16 2.64 -11.69 -14.97
C GLU A 16 1.84 -10.47 -15.45
N ASN A 17 1.27 -9.67 -14.54
CA ASN A 17 0.26 -8.69 -14.90
C ASN A 17 0.58 -7.24 -14.48
N TYR A 18 1.85 -6.94 -14.19
CA TYR A 18 2.27 -5.63 -13.66
C TYR A 18 1.71 -4.46 -14.46
N THR A 19 1.80 -4.47 -15.79
CA THR A 19 1.28 -3.40 -16.65
C THR A 19 -0.24 -3.19 -16.50
N LEU A 20 -1.01 -4.29 -16.45
CA LEU A 20 -2.46 -4.26 -16.28
C LEU A 20 -2.87 -3.80 -14.87
N TRP A 21 -2.07 -4.15 -13.86
CA TRP A 21 -2.27 -3.72 -12.48
C TRP A 21 -1.90 -2.25 -12.25
N LEU A 22 -0.84 -1.77 -12.91
CA LEU A 22 -0.26 -0.45 -12.67
C LEU A 22 -1.23 0.69 -12.99
N LEU A 23 -1.90 0.64 -14.14
CA LEU A 23 -2.82 1.70 -14.57
C LEU A 23 -3.94 1.98 -13.55
N PRO A 24 -4.73 0.98 -13.11
CA PRO A 24 -5.79 1.21 -12.12
C PRO A 24 -5.27 1.60 -10.74
N ILE A 25 -4.02 1.26 -10.38
CA ILE A 25 -3.40 1.68 -9.12
C ILE A 25 -2.93 3.12 -9.17
N LYS A 26 -2.26 3.54 -10.25
CA LYS A 26 -1.88 4.94 -10.45
C LYS A 26 -3.10 5.85 -10.37
N ALA A 27 -4.21 5.48 -11.00
CA ALA A 27 -5.45 6.25 -10.93
C ALA A 27 -6.02 6.33 -9.48
N LYS A 28 -5.95 5.25 -8.70
CA LYS A 28 -6.39 5.24 -7.30
C LYS A 28 -5.50 6.08 -6.40
N LEU A 29 -4.18 5.99 -6.57
CA LEU A 29 -3.20 6.79 -5.83
C LEU A 29 -3.32 8.28 -6.18
N TYR A 30 -3.59 8.61 -7.45
CA TYR A 30 -3.88 9.98 -7.88
C TYR A 30 -5.12 10.53 -7.17
N LYS A 31 -6.22 9.74 -7.12
CA LYS A 31 -7.44 10.14 -6.39
C LYS A 31 -7.20 10.32 -4.89
N LEU A 32 -6.27 9.55 -4.30
CA LEU A 32 -5.84 9.70 -2.91
C LEU A 32 -4.86 10.87 -2.70
N LYS A 33 -4.46 11.59 -3.75
CA LYS A 33 -3.42 12.63 -3.73
C LYS A 33 -2.05 12.11 -3.23
N ALA A 34 -1.81 10.81 -3.33
CA ALA A 34 -0.59 10.16 -2.84
C ALA A 34 0.31 9.64 -3.98
N LEU A 35 -0.08 9.79 -5.24
CA LEU A 35 0.71 9.33 -6.38
C LEU A 35 2.13 9.92 -6.35
N ASN A 36 2.25 11.24 -6.18
CA ASN A 36 3.54 11.92 -6.18
C ASN A 36 4.43 11.51 -4.99
N ILE A 37 3.82 11.13 -3.86
CA ILE A 37 4.53 10.58 -2.70
C ILE A 37 5.12 9.20 -3.06
N VAL A 38 4.29 8.30 -3.59
CA VAL A 38 4.71 6.93 -3.96
C VAL A 38 5.76 6.92 -5.06
N THR A 39 5.69 7.86 -6.01
CA THR A 39 6.71 7.99 -7.07
C THR A 39 7.97 8.72 -6.62
N GLY A 40 8.02 9.23 -5.38
CA GLY A 40 9.15 10.01 -4.87
C GLY A 40 9.31 11.38 -5.51
N ALA A 41 8.26 11.90 -6.17
CA ALA A 41 8.28 13.22 -6.79
C ALA A 41 8.12 14.36 -5.76
N VAL A 42 7.64 14.04 -4.57
CA VAL A 42 7.57 14.94 -3.42
C VAL A 42 8.46 14.38 -2.32
N THR A 43 9.35 15.20 -1.79
CA THR A 43 10.18 14.86 -0.63
C THR A 43 9.38 14.92 0.66
N CYS A 44 9.70 14.02 1.60
CA CYS A 44 9.12 14.08 2.95
C CYS A 44 9.45 15.44 3.59
N PRO A 45 8.45 16.20 4.08
CA PRO A 45 8.69 17.43 4.82
C PRO A 45 9.47 17.19 6.11
N ASP A 46 10.09 18.22 6.66
CA ASP A 46 10.74 18.14 7.96
C ASP A 46 9.73 18.34 9.11
N PHE A 47 9.83 17.53 10.17
CA PHE A 47 8.89 17.56 11.29
C PHE A 47 9.01 18.82 12.16
N GLU A 48 10.22 19.35 12.30
CA GLU A 48 10.50 20.52 13.15
C GLU A 48 10.09 21.82 12.44
N THR A 49 10.35 21.92 11.13
CA THR A 49 10.06 23.15 10.37
C THR A 49 8.68 23.18 9.72
N ASP A 50 8.08 22.03 9.42
CA ASP A 50 6.80 21.94 8.70
C ASP A 50 5.94 20.76 9.19
N LYS A 51 5.61 20.82 10.48
CA LYS A 51 4.91 19.77 11.22
C LYS A 51 3.57 19.35 10.62
N ASP A 52 2.79 20.29 10.08
CA ASP A 52 1.46 20.01 9.55
C ASP A 52 1.55 19.27 8.21
N ASN A 53 2.45 19.69 7.31
CA ASN A 53 2.67 18.97 6.06
C ASN A 53 3.36 17.62 6.31
N PHE A 54 4.24 17.49 7.30
CA PHE A 54 4.80 16.20 7.71
C PHE A 54 3.72 15.20 8.14
N LYS A 55 2.79 15.64 9.01
CA LYS A 55 1.66 14.80 9.45
C LYS A 55 0.76 14.40 8.27
N LEU A 56 0.46 15.35 7.38
CA LEU A 56 -0.34 15.08 6.19
C LEU A 56 0.37 14.10 5.24
N TYR A 57 1.66 14.29 5.01
CA TYR A 57 2.50 13.41 4.19
C TYR A 57 2.47 11.98 4.73
N ASN A 58 2.72 11.79 6.04
CA ASN A 58 2.71 10.46 6.65
C ASN A 58 1.34 9.78 6.52
N LYS A 59 0.25 10.51 6.76
CA LYS A 59 -1.10 9.96 6.59
C LYS A 59 -1.36 9.49 5.15
N LEU A 60 -1.02 10.32 4.17
CA LEU A 60 -1.21 9.96 2.75
C LEU A 60 -0.31 8.80 2.34
N ASN A 61 0.91 8.72 2.88
CA ASN A 61 1.83 7.61 2.66
C ASN A 61 1.30 6.29 3.24
N GLU A 62 0.77 6.31 4.47
CA GLU A 62 0.12 5.16 5.10
C GLU A 62 -1.12 4.70 4.32
N ASP A 63 -1.98 5.64 3.91
CA ASP A 63 -3.16 5.35 3.09
C ASP A 63 -2.78 4.75 1.73
N ALA A 64 -1.72 5.26 1.11
CA ALA A 64 -1.17 4.72 -0.14
C ALA A 64 -0.61 3.31 0.04
N TYR A 65 0.17 3.08 1.11
CA TYR A 65 0.69 1.77 1.46
C TYR A 65 -0.45 0.75 1.62
N ALA A 66 -1.45 1.06 2.44
CA ALA A 66 -2.62 0.21 2.64
C ALA A 66 -3.36 -0.05 1.30
N LYS A 67 -3.46 0.97 0.43
CA LYS A 67 -4.07 0.82 -0.89
C LYS A 67 -3.29 -0.13 -1.78
N ILE A 68 -1.97 -0.03 -1.83
CA ILE A 68 -1.12 -0.89 -2.66
C ILE A 68 -1.21 -2.34 -2.16
N VAL A 69 -1.04 -2.56 -0.85
CA VAL A 69 -1.10 -3.89 -0.22
C VAL A 69 -2.42 -4.59 -0.49
N GLN A 70 -3.55 -3.86 -0.41
CA GLN A 70 -4.85 -4.43 -0.73
C GLN A 70 -4.91 -5.03 -2.15
N TYR A 71 -4.11 -4.55 -3.08
CA TYR A 71 -4.14 -4.97 -4.48
C TYR A 71 -2.99 -5.89 -4.86
N LEU A 72 -2.30 -6.48 -3.89
CA LEU A 72 -1.32 -7.54 -4.15
C LEU A 72 -2.02 -8.92 -4.08
N ASN A 73 -1.61 -9.86 -4.93
CA ASN A 73 -2.04 -11.25 -4.78
C ASN A 73 -1.28 -11.93 -3.62
N GLN A 74 -1.67 -13.15 -3.27
CA GLN A 74 -1.09 -13.86 -2.12
C GLN A 74 0.41 -14.15 -2.27
N GLU A 75 0.87 -14.49 -3.47
CA GLU A 75 2.29 -14.80 -3.74
C GLU A 75 3.17 -13.55 -3.58
N VAL A 76 2.75 -12.44 -4.20
CA VAL A 76 3.44 -11.16 -4.11
C VAL A 76 3.38 -10.63 -2.67
N LEU A 77 2.26 -10.82 -1.95
CA LEU A 77 2.17 -10.49 -0.53
C LEU A 77 3.19 -11.29 0.31
N ALA A 78 3.31 -12.59 0.07
CA ALA A 78 4.28 -13.43 0.78
C ALA A 78 5.71 -12.97 0.51
N TYR A 79 6.03 -12.64 -0.75
CA TYR A 79 7.33 -12.11 -1.14
C TYR A 79 7.63 -10.74 -0.49
N VAL A 80 6.72 -9.78 -0.59
CA VAL A 80 6.90 -8.46 0.03
C VAL A 80 7.04 -8.59 1.55
N SER A 81 6.25 -9.47 2.19
CA SER A 81 6.32 -9.69 3.64
C SER A 81 7.65 -10.30 4.10
N SER A 82 8.28 -11.13 3.26
CA SER A 82 9.59 -11.70 3.57
C SER A 82 10.73 -10.71 3.32
N ALA A 83 10.60 -9.86 2.30
CA ALA A 83 11.60 -8.85 1.91
C ALA A 83 11.60 -7.58 2.79
N LEU A 84 10.50 -7.28 3.48
CA LEU A 84 10.44 -6.12 4.38
C LEU A 84 11.40 -6.28 5.58
N PRO A 85 12.22 -5.27 5.91
CA PRO A 85 13.06 -5.28 7.10
C PRO A 85 12.23 -5.51 8.37
N THR A 86 12.80 -6.18 9.37
CA THR A 86 12.10 -6.51 10.64
C THR A 86 11.57 -5.29 11.39
N THR A 87 12.13 -4.11 11.15
CA THR A 87 11.66 -2.80 11.66
C THR A 87 10.37 -2.32 11.00
N ASN A 88 10.10 -2.73 9.76
CA ASN A 88 8.93 -2.35 8.96
C ASN A 88 7.90 -3.49 8.82
N LYS A 89 8.21 -4.70 9.32
CA LYS A 89 7.21 -5.75 9.50
C LYS A 89 6.17 -5.25 10.49
N PHE A 90 4.90 -5.52 10.21
CA PHE A 90 3.79 -5.26 11.14
C PHE A 90 4.14 -5.96 12.46
N LYS A 91 4.68 -5.20 13.43
CA LYS A 91 4.82 -5.67 14.80
C LYS A 91 3.42 -5.69 15.40
N GLY A 92 2.61 -6.65 14.94
CA GLY A 92 1.55 -7.16 15.77
C GLY A 92 2.26 -7.64 17.03
N LEU A 93 2.18 -6.87 18.12
CA LEU A 93 2.52 -7.36 19.44
C LEU A 93 1.49 -8.44 19.80
N GLY A 94 1.59 -9.58 19.13
CA GLY A 94 1.08 -10.85 19.60
C GLY A 94 1.95 -11.20 20.79
N LYS A 95 1.49 -10.83 21.98
CA LYS A 95 1.93 -11.46 23.21
C LYS A 95 1.59 -12.95 23.13
N THR A 96 2.47 -13.74 22.56
CA THR A 96 2.50 -15.19 22.79
C THR A 96 3.96 -15.64 22.79
N THR A 97 4.64 -15.37 23.89
CA THR A 97 5.71 -16.25 24.38
C THR A 97 5.09 -17.60 24.74
N PRO A 98 5.48 -18.74 24.12
CA PRO A 98 5.52 -19.99 24.86
C PRO A 98 6.84 -20.01 25.65
N LYS A 99 6.72 -20.11 26.97
CA LYS A 99 7.83 -20.56 27.81
C LYS A 99 8.06 -22.04 27.52
N PHE A 100 9.29 -22.41 27.22
CA PHE A 100 9.91 -23.64 27.70
C PHE A 100 11.34 -23.31 28.09
#